data_AF-A0A958QNT1-F1
#
_entry.id   AF-A0A958QNT1-F1
#
_cell.length_a   1.000
_cell.length_b   1.000
_cell.length_c   1.000
_cell.angle_alpha   90.00
_cell.angle_beta   90.00
_cell.angle_gamma   90.00
#
_symmetry.space_group_name_H-M   'P 1'
#
loop_
_entity.id
_entity.type
_entity.pdbx_description
1 polymer ?
#
loop_
_entity_poly.entity_id
_entity_poly.type
_entity_poly.pdbx_seq_one_letter_code
_entity_poly.pdbx_strand_id
1 'polypeptide(L)'
;MDIYRFFHPHHNPRLHSTPVRQQELCELEQAAGELRKSIERAQQRTFRSPAHPIMPSHFTDIIKAMRFVESSLQTLCDAHPGDDEVALGELVRERSSLTGWETWTNLVREQLAAEGQFDSRTNGEFFSFLSPQQRPEG
;
A
#
# COMPACT_ATOMS: atom_id res chain seq x y z
N MET A 1 -8.23 -1.52 4.88
CA MET A 1 -7.19 -0.81 5.65
C MET A 1 -7.24 0.65 5.24
N ASP A 2 -7.34 1.58 6.18
CA ASP A 2 -7.29 3.02 5.84
C ASP A 2 -5.83 3.42 5.63
N ILE A 3 -5.42 3.47 4.37
CA ILE A 3 -4.04 3.74 3.97
C ILE A 3 -3.66 5.22 4.17
N TYR A 4 -4.63 6.13 4.17
CA TYR A 4 -4.38 7.58 4.25
C TYR A 4 -3.62 7.97 5.52
N ARG A 5 -3.87 7.26 6.62
CA ARG A 5 -3.19 7.47 7.90
C ARG A 5 -1.67 7.34 7.83
N PHE A 6 -1.13 6.61 6.84
CA PHE A 6 0.32 6.39 6.69
C PHE A 6 1.01 7.42 5.80
N PHE A 7 0.23 8.23 5.08
CA PHE A 7 0.75 9.21 4.14
C PHE A 7 0.50 10.65 4.58
N HIS A 8 -0.07 10.85 5.77
CA HIS A 8 -0.44 12.15 6.27
C HIS A 8 0.26 12.47 7.60
N PRO A 9 1.07 13.54 7.69
CA PRO A 9 1.89 13.83 8.89
C PRO A 9 1.09 14.01 10.18
N HIS A 10 -0.16 14.49 10.08
CA HIS A 10 -1.04 14.59 11.26
C HIS A 10 -1.41 13.24 11.87
N HIS A 11 -1.38 12.15 11.10
CA HIS A 11 -1.68 10.79 11.57
C HIS A 11 -0.42 9.97 11.85
N ASN A 12 0.67 10.26 11.13
CA ASN A 12 1.96 9.64 11.35
C ASN A 12 3.06 10.72 11.49
N PRO A 13 3.36 11.16 12.72
CA PRO A 13 4.38 12.19 12.97
C PRO A 13 5.78 11.83 12.45
N ARG A 14 6.07 10.53 12.23
CA ARG A 14 7.32 10.06 11.59
C ARG A 14 7.58 10.72 10.24
N LEU A 15 6.53 11.01 9.49
CA LEU A 15 6.62 11.56 8.13
C LEU A 15 7.28 12.94 8.05
N HIS A 16 7.48 13.61 9.19
CA HIS A 16 8.24 14.85 9.25
C HIS A 16 9.74 14.66 9.10
N SER A 17 10.26 13.49 9.50
CA SER A 17 11.71 13.28 9.66
C SER A 17 12.24 12.05 8.94
N THR A 18 11.37 11.14 8.50
CA THR A 18 11.82 9.89 7.89
C THR A 18 11.51 9.86 6.39
N PRO A 19 12.47 9.41 5.56
CA PRO A 19 12.23 9.20 4.14
C PRO A 19 11.04 8.26 3.89
N VAL A 20 10.43 8.45 2.73
CA VAL A 20 9.39 7.54 2.22
C VAL A 20 10.03 6.17 2.02
N ARG A 21 9.33 5.13 2.44
CA ARG A 21 9.76 3.73 2.25
C ARG A 21 9.31 3.21 0.88
N GLN A 22 9.99 2.21 0.33
CA GLN A 22 9.60 1.56 -0.92
C GLN A 22 8.19 0.96 -0.84
N GLN A 23 7.89 0.26 0.25
CA GLN A 23 6.56 -0.32 0.45
C GLN A 23 5.46 0.76 0.48
N GLU A 24 5.75 1.92 1.05
CA GLU A 24 4.83 3.07 1.09
C GLU A 24 4.57 3.62 -0.33
N LEU A 25 5.58 3.67 -1.20
CA LEU A 25 5.43 4.04 -2.62
C LEU A 25 4.59 3.03 -3.39
N CYS A 26 4.85 1.73 -3.22
CA CYS A 26 4.06 0.67 -3.86
C CYS A 26 2.59 0.72 -3.41
N GLU A 27 2.33 0.99 -2.13
CA GLU A 27 0.96 1.17 -1.61
C GLU A 27 0.25 2.38 -2.26
N LEU A 28 0.96 3.51 -2.48
CA LEU A 28 0.42 4.67 -3.18
C LEU A 28 0.13 4.37 -4.66
N GLU A 29 1.03 3.65 -5.32
CA GLU A 29 0.87 3.23 -6.71
C GLU A 29 -0.37 2.35 -6.89
N GLN A 30 -0.52 1.33 -6.02
CA GLN A 30 -1.69 0.46 -6.00
C GLN A 30 -2.97 1.26 -5.74
N ALA A 31 -2.95 2.20 -4.79
CA ALA A 31 -4.09 3.06 -4.50
C ALA A 31 -4.49 3.95 -5.69
N ALA A 32 -3.51 4.50 -6.41
CA ALA A 32 -3.76 5.26 -7.64
C ALA A 32 -4.42 4.38 -8.72
N GLY A 33 -3.91 3.15 -8.91
CA GLY A 33 -4.49 2.17 -9.83
C GLY A 33 -5.94 1.79 -9.49
N GLU A 34 -6.25 1.55 -8.21
CA GLU A 34 -7.62 1.26 -7.77
C GLU A 34 -8.56 2.46 -7.92
N LEU A 35 -8.07 3.68 -7.68
CA LEU A 35 -8.84 4.89 -7.93
C LEU A 35 -9.16 5.04 -9.42
N ARG A 36 -8.18 4.85 -10.31
CA ARG A 36 -8.43 4.88 -11.76
C ARG A 36 -9.46 3.86 -12.17
N LYS A 37 -9.32 2.59 -11.75
CA LYS A 37 -10.31 1.53 -12.05
C LYS A 37 -11.71 1.91 -11.57
N SER A 38 -11.82 2.53 -10.39
CA SER A 38 -13.09 3.02 -9.84
C SER A 38 -13.71 4.12 -10.70
N ILE A 39 -12.88 5.05 -11.21
CA ILE A 39 -13.30 6.13 -12.11
C ILE A 39 -13.74 5.58 -13.47
N GLU A 40 -13.01 4.60 -14.03
CA GLU A 40 -13.39 3.91 -15.28
C GLU A 40 -14.75 3.20 -15.13
N ARG A 41 -14.98 2.51 -14.02
CA ARG A 41 -16.28 1.91 -13.71
C ARG A 41 -17.38 2.97 -13.58
N ALA A 42 -17.09 4.13 -12.98
CA ALA A 42 -18.05 5.23 -12.87
C ALA A 42 -18.40 5.83 -14.26
N GLN A 43 -17.42 5.99 -15.15
CA GLN A 43 -17.64 6.39 -16.52
C GLN A 43 -18.55 5.40 -17.26
N GLN A 44 -18.29 4.10 -17.13
CA GLN A 44 -19.12 3.04 -17.74
C GLN A 44 -20.56 3.05 -17.24
N ARG A 45 -20.78 3.28 -15.93
CA ARG A 45 -22.13 3.42 -15.37
C ARG A 45 -22.85 4.63 -15.94
N THR A 46 -22.16 5.75 -16.08
CA THR A 46 -22.69 6.98 -16.67
C THR A 46 -23.05 6.77 -18.15
N PHE A 47 -22.27 5.99 -18.88
CA PHE A 47 -22.59 5.64 -20.27
C PHE A 47 -23.86 4.77 -20.37
N ARG A 48 -24.04 3.81 -19.47
CA ARG A 48 -25.21 2.90 -19.45
C ARG A 48 -26.48 3.57 -18.92
N SER A 49 -26.34 4.51 -17.99
CA SER A 49 -27.44 5.25 -17.38
C SER A 49 -27.01 6.70 -17.19
N PRO A 50 -27.22 7.56 -18.21
CA PRO A 50 -26.80 8.95 -18.16
C PRO A 50 -27.51 9.70 -17.04
N ALA A 51 -26.73 10.13 -16.03
CA ALA A 51 -27.22 10.99 -14.97
C ALA A 51 -26.87 12.45 -15.33
N HIS A 52 -27.86 13.27 -15.65
CA HIS A 52 -27.61 14.70 -15.88
C HIS A 52 -27.18 15.36 -14.56
N PRO A 53 -26.13 16.20 -14.54
CA PRO A 53 -25.38 16.77 -15.67
C PRO A 53 -24.03 16.06 -15.99
N ILE A 54 -23.76 14.88 -15.42
CA ILE A 54 -22.45 14.23 -15.53
C ILE A 54 -22.37 13.45 -16.84
N MET A 55 -21.55 13.92 -17.79
CA MET A 55 -21.31 13.24 -19.06
C MET A 55 -20.09 12.31 -18.98
N PRO A 56 -20.04 11.21 -19.77
CA PRO A 56 -18.87 10.33 -19.81
C PRO A 56 -17.56 11.05 -20.16
N SER A 57 -17.63 12.15 -20.92
CA SER A 57 -16.48 12.99 -21.26
C SER A 57 -15.83 13.66 -20.05
N HIS A 58 -16.59 13.96 -18.99
CA HIS A 58 -16.05 14.58 -17.77
C HIS A 58 -15.03 13.69 -17.04
N PHE A 59 -15.06 12.37 -17.29
CA PHE A 59 -14.13 11.43 -16.69
C PHE A 59 -12.82 11.30 -17.46
N THR A 60 -12.79 11.65 -18.75
CA THR A 60 -11.65 11.39 -19.64
C THR A 60 -10.38 12.06 -19.15
N ASP A 61 -10.45 13.33 -18.79
CA ASP A 61 -9.27 14.08 -18.31
C ASP A 61 -8.79 13.57 -16.96
N ILE A 62 -9.71 13.15 -16.09
CA ILE A 62 -9.38 12.57 -14.79
C ILE A 62 -8.67 11.23 -14.99
N ILE A 63 -9.18 10.35 -15.86
CA ILE A 63 -8.55 9.06 -16.16
C ILE A 63 -7.15 9.27 -16.74
N LYS A 64 -6.98 10.26 -17.64
CA LYS A 64 -5.68 10.61 -18.20
C LYS A 64 -4.70 11.10 -17.12
N ALA A 65 -5.16 11.96 -16.21
CA ALA A 65 -4.37 12.42 -15.08
C ALA A 65 -3.97 11.25 -14.16
N MET A 66 -4.89 10.33 -13.87
CA MET A 66 -4.59 9.16 -13.04
C MET A 66 -3.54 8.24 -13.67
N ARG A 67 -3.58 8.02 -14.99
CA ARG A 67 -2.53 7.25 -15.68
C ARG A 67 -1.16 7.92 -15.59
N PHE A 68 -1.11 9.24 -15.66
CA PHE A 68 0.12 9.99 -15.45
C PHE A 68 0.65 9.83 -14.01
N VAL A 69 -0.25 9.88 -13.01
CA VAL A 69 0.10 9.65 -11.60
C VAL A 69 0.63 8.22 -11.40
N GLU A 70 -0.06 7.20 -11.90
CA GLU A 70 0.41 5.79 -11.86
C GLU A 70 1.81 5.64 -12.46
N SER A 71 2.04 6.17 -13.67
CA SER A 71 3.35 6.11 -14.32
C SER A 71 4.45 6.85 -13.55
N SER A 72 4.09 7.97 -12.90
CA SER A 72 5.04 8.74 -12.11
C SER A 72 5.41 8.00 -10.81
N LEU A 73 4.42 7.37 -10.16
CA LEU A 73 4.64 6.55 -8.97
C LEU A 73 5.48 5.32 -9.30
N GLN A 74 5.20 4.63 -10.41
CA GLN A 74 6.04 3.52 -10.89
C GLN A 74 7.50 3.96 -11.09
N THR A 75 7.72 5.13 -11.70
CA THR A 75 9.07 5.68 -11.89
C THR A 75 9.80 5.89 -10.55
N LEU A 76 9.08 6.32 -9.51
CA LEU A 76 9.63 6.47 -8.16
C LEU A 76 9.92 5.11 -7.51
N CYS A 77 9.02 4.12 -7.68
CA CYS A 77 9.24 2.75 -7.21
C CYS A 77 10.50 2.14 -7.84
N ASP A 78 10.66 2.29 -9.16
CA ASP A 78 11.79 1.77 -9.93
C ASP A 78 13.12 2.44 -9.56
N ALA A 79 13.08 3.73 -9.19
CA ALA A 79 14.25 4.50 -8.78
C ALA A 79 14.61 4.34 -7.30
N HIS A 80 13.74 3.72 -6.50
CA HIS A 80 13.97 3.58 -5.06
C HIS A 80 15.09 2.56 -4.78
N PRO A 81 16.09 2.87 -3.93
CA PRO A 81 17.22 1.97 -3.66
C PRO A 81 16.86 0.73 -2.81
N GLY A 82 15.58 0.48 -2.55
CA GLY A 82 15.10 -0.46 -1.54
C GLY A 82 15.07 0.11 -0.12
N ASP A 83 14.31 -0.55 0.75
CA ASP A 83 14.27 -0.26 2.19
C ASP A 83 15.36 -1.04 2.93
N ASP A 84 16.03 -0.41 3.90
CA ASP A 84 16.95 -1.11 4.79
C ASP A 84 16.21 -1.90 5.88
N GLU A 85 16.93 -2.79 6.57
CA GLU A 85 16.36 -3.66 7.60
C GLU A 85 15.71 -2.85 8.74
N VAL A 86 16.28 -1.69 9.09
CA VAL A 86 15.76 -0.82 10.14
C VAL A 86 14.41 -0.24 9.73
N ALA A 87 14.32 0.33 8.53
CA ALA A 87 13.09 0.90 7.98
C ALA A 87 11.99 -0.15 7.84
N LEU A 88 12.33 -1.38 7.42
CA LEU A 88 11.39 -2.51 7.36
C LEU A 88 10.92 -2.93 8.76
N GLY A 89 11.83 -3.02 9.74
CA GLY A 89 11.48 -3.36 11.12
C GLY A 89 10.55 -2.33 11.77
N GLU A 90 10.78 -1.04 11.51
CA GLU A 90 9.88 0.02 11.94
C GLU A 90 8.50 -0.09 11.27
N LEU A 91 8.47 -0.33 9.95
CA LEU A 91 7.23 -0.51 9.20
C LEU A 91 6.40 -1.66 9.78
N VAL A 92 7.02 -2.81 10.03
CA VAL A 92 6.36 -3.97 10.65
C VAL A 92 5.77 -3.60 12.01
N ARG A 93 6.54 -2.91 12.85
CA ARG A 93 6.09 -2.48 14.18
C ARG A 93 4.88 -1.55 14.08
N GLU A 94 4.94 -0.54 13.21
CA GLU A 94 3.86 0.42 12.97
C GLU A 94 2.56 -0.26 12.51
N ARG A 95 2.70 -1.27 11.64
CA ARG A 95 1.55 -1.89 10.98
C ARG A 95 0.95 -3.05 11.79
N SER A 96 1.73 -3.68 12.66
CA SER A 96 1.31 -4.80 13.51
C SER A 96 0.21 -4.48 14.50
N SER A 97 0.07 -3.22 14.92
CA SER A 97 -0.97 -2.81 15.87
C SER A 97 -2.33 -2.54 15.23
N LEU A 98 -2.48 -2.82 13.92
CA LEU A 98 -3.64 -2.41 13.15
C LEU A 98 -4.59 -3.57 12.86
N THR A 99 -5.89 -3.28 12.91
CA THR A 99 -6.92 -4.19 12.40
C THR A 99 -6.71 -4.45 10.90
N GLY A 100 -6.55 -5.72 10.51
CA GLY A 100 -6.23 -6.12 9.14
C GLY A 100 -4.74 -6.33 8.86
N TRP A 101 -3.88 -6.25 9.88
CA TRP A 101 -2.46 -6.62 9.79
C TRP A 101 -2.26 -8.01 9.19
N GLU A 102 -3.07 -8.99 9.59
CA GLU A 102 -3.01 -10.36 9.08
C GLU A 102 -3.16 -10.41 7.55
N THR A 103 -4.13 -9.66 7.00
CA THR A 103 -4.32 -9.54 5.56
C THR A 103 -3.09 -8.93 4.88
N TRP A 104 -2.53 -7.88 5.46
CA TRP A 104 -1.31 -7.25 4.94
C TRP A 104 -0.13 -8.22 4.95
N THR A 105 0.08 -8.96 6.05
CA THR A 105 1.18 -9.94 6.15
C THR A 105 1.05 -11.06 5.13
N ASN A 106 -0.18 -11.46 4.78
CA ASN A 106 -0.41 -12.46 3.75
C ASN A 106 -0.06 -11.94 2.35
N LEU A 107 -0.46 -10.70 2.03
CA LEU A 107 -0.10 -10.07 0.75
C LEU A 107 1.42 -9.93 0.59
N VAL A 108 2.12 -9.50 1.64
CA VAL A 108 3.59 -9.40 1.62
C VAL A 108 4.24 -10.77 1.44
N ARG A 109 3.72 -11.81 2.11
CA ARG A 109 4.21 -13.19 1.92
C ARG A 109 4.01 -13.68 0.49
N GLU A 110 2.84 -13.45 -0.09
CA GLU A 110 2.55 -13.82 -1.49
C GLU A 110 3.50 -13.13 -2.47
N GLN A 111 3.80 -11.85 -2.23
CA GLN A 111 4.74 -11.08 -3.05
C GLN A 111 6.17 -11.59 -2.92
N LEU A 112 6.66 -11.84 -1.70
CA LEU A 112 8.01 -12.40 -1.48
C LEU A 112 8.16 -13.82 -2.07
N ALA A 113 7.09 -14.61 -2.03
CA ALA A 113 7.06 -15.93 -2.65
C ALA A 113 7.11 -15.84 -4.19
N ALA A 114 6.43 -14.85 -4.79
CA ALA A 114 6.45 -14.61 -6.23
C ALA A 114 7.82 -14.11 -6.73
N GLU A 115 8.58 -13.38 -5.91
CA GLU A 115 9.91 -12.87 -6.22
C GLU A 115 11.04 -13.91 -6.00
N GLY A 116 10.69 -15.14 -5.61
CA GLY A 116 11.65 -16.26 -5.49
C GLY A 116 12.60 -16.17 -4.28
N GLN A 117 12.36 -15.27 -3.33
CA GLN A 117 13.21 -15.08 -2.14
C GLN A 117 12.76 -15.88 -0.90
N PHE A 118 11.69 -16.68 -0.99
CA PHE A 118 11.15 -17.39 0.16
C PHE A 118 11.71 -18.82 0.28
N ASP A 119 12.95 -18.94 0.74
CA ASP A 119 13.53 -20.24 1.10
C ASP A 119 12.97 -20.68 2.47
N SER A 120 12.26 -21.81 2.51
CA SER A 120 11.37 -22.20 3.62
C SER A 120 12.11 -22.56 4.94
N ARG A 121 13.43 -22.35 5.01
CA ARG A 121 14.32 -22.81 6.11
C ARG A 121 14.51 -21.78 7.24
N THR A 122 14.23 -20.49 7.02
CA THR A 122 14.47 -19.42 8.02
C THR A 122 13.28 -19.12 8.93
N ASN A 123 12.14 -19.79 8.72
CA ASN A 123 10.91 -19.59 9.50
C ASN A 123 11.06 -19.86 11.00
N GLY A 124 12.04 -20.66 11.42
CA GLY A 124 12.20 -21.05 12.83
C GLY A 124 12.67 -19.93 13.75
N GLU A 125 13.52 -19.02 13.26
CA GLU A 125 14.21 -18.06 14.13
C GLU A 125 13.61 -16.65 14.07
N PHE A 126 13.22 -16.17 12.88
CA PHE A 126 12.71 -14.80 12.71
C PHE A 126 11.32 -14.59 13.33
N PHE A 127 10.45 -15.60 13.29
CA PHE A 127 9.07 -15.50 13.79
C PHE A 127 8.91 -15.82 15.29
N SER A 128 9.97 -16.29 15.95
CA SER A 128 10.00 -16.38 17.42
C SER A 128 9.87 -15.00 18.10
N PHE A 129 10.27 -13.94 17.40
CA PHE A 129 10.17 -12.54 17.84
C PHE A 129 8.78 -11.89 17.62
N LEU A 130 7.93 -12.46 16.78
CA LEU A 130 6.63 -11.87 16.41
C LEU A 130 5.45 -12.46 17.19
N SER A 131 5.71 -13.37 18.14
CA SER A 131 4.70 -13.84 19.09
C SER A 131 4.45 -12.77 20.15
N PRO A 132 3.20 -12.33 20.38
CA PRO A 132 2.89 -11.46 21.51
C PRO A 132 3.26 -12.18 22.81
N GLN A 133 4.14 -11.59 23.63
CA GLN A 133 4.36 -12.07 24.99
C GLN A 133 3.01 -12.13 25.71
N GLN A 134 2.53 -13.34 25.98
CA GLN A 134 1.43 -13.56 26.92
C GLN A 134 1.91 -13.06 28.28
N ARG A 135 1.24 -12.03 28.81
CA ARG A 135 1.43 -11.59 30.21
C ARG A 135 1.06 -12.75 31.14
N PRO A 136 1.84 -13.02 32.19
CA PRO A 136 1.40 -13.94 33.23
C PRO A 136 0.27 -13.26 34.02
N GLU A 137 -0.92 -13.85 33.99
CA GLU A 137 -1.92 -13.60 35.03
C GLU A 137 -1.53 -14.42 36.26
N GLY A 138 -1.56 -13.76 37.42
CA GLY A 138 -1.17 -14.32 38.72
C GLY A 138 -2.23 -15.20 39.35
#